data_AF-A0A183AX54-F1
#
_entry.id   AF-A0A183AX54-F1
#
_cell.length_a   1.000
_cell.length_b   1.000
_cell.length_c   1.000
_cell.angle_alpha   90.00
_cell.angle_beta   90.00
_cell.angle_gamma   90.00
#
_symmetry.space_group_name_H-M   'P 1'
#
loop_
_entity.id
_entity.type
_entity.pdbx_description
1 polymer ?
#
loop_
_entity_poly.entity_id
_entity_poly.type
_entity_poly.pdbx_seq_one_letter_code
_entity_poly.pdbx_strand_id
1 'polypeptide(L)'
;MTGSLIHPSLCIRLLKRWRLQTHPLLQRKVYGVCQVLREQNDNWLFGPIVELREAVLITIEITFTMRKCAEHPDPAALGHCQEALQILVFQADDMVTEHFDYNSR
;
A
#
# COMPACT_ATOMS: atom_id res chain seq x y z
N MET A 1 -14.89 5.92 21.22
CA MET A 1 -13.87 6.61 20.40
C MET A 1 -13.43 5.64 19.31
N THR A 2 -14.03 5.70 18.13
CA THR A 2 -13.72 4.80 17.00
C THR A 2 -13.34 5.66 15.82
N GLY A 3 -12.08 6.07 15.77
CA GLY A 3 -11.51 6.79 14.63
C GLY A 3 -11.28 5.83 13.48
N SER A 4 -12.30 5.58 12.65
CA SER A 4 -12.11 4.83 11.41
C SER A 4 -11.45 5.74 10.37
N LEU A 5 -10.20 5.44 10.04
CA LEU A 5 -9.31 6.26 9.21
C LEU A 5 -9.70 6.25 7.72
N ILE A 6 -10.63 5.38 7.31
CA ILE A 6 -11.24 5.36 5.98
C ILE A 6 -12.70 4.90 6.16
N HIS A 7 -13.68 5.65 5.63
CA HIS A 7 -15.09 5.28 5.72
C HIS A 7 -15.29 3.85 5.15
N PRO A 8 -15.98 2.93 5.85
CA PRO A 8 -16.10 1.52 5.44
C PRO A 8 -16.55 1.34 3.99
N SER A 9 -17.42 2.22 3.49
CA SER A 9 -17.92 2.21 2.12
C SER A 9 -16.86 2.52 1.05
N LEU A 10 -15.77 3.23 1.37
CA LEU A 10 -14.70 3.57 0.42
C LEU A 10 -13.78 2.36 0.17
N CYS A 11 -13.52 1.56 1.21
CA CYS A 11 -12.75 0.30 1.10
C CYS A 11 -13.44 -0.68 0.15
N ILE A 12 -14.76 -0.80 0.27
CA ILE A 12 -15.56 -1.89 -0.34
C ILE A 12 -15.71 -1.74 -1.86
N ARG A 13 -15.61 -0.54 -2.45
CA ARG A 13 -16.03 -0.33 -3.86
C ARG A 13 -14.93 0.10 -4.84
N LEU A 14 -13.81 0.67 -4.39
CA LEU A 14 -12.97 1.48 -5.29
C LEU A 14 -11.46 1.17 -5.31
N LEU A 15 -10.94 0.35 -4.39
CA LEU A 15 -9.49 0.14 -4.22
C LEU A 15 -9.03 -1.23 -4.73
N LYS A 16 -9.16 -1.46 -6.04
CA LYS A 16 -8.70 -2.67 -6.78
C LYS A 16 -7.18 -2.71 -7.05
N ARG A 17 -6.44 -1.74 -6.52
CA ARG A 17 -4.99 -1.57 -6.57
C ARG A 17 -4.63 -0.47 -5.59
N TRP A 18 -3.34 -0.27 -5.33
CA TRP A 18 -2.89 0.90 -4.58
C TRP A 18 -3.40 2.18 -5.22
N ARG A 19 -4.00 3.05 -4.41
CA ARG A 19 -4.49 4.35 -4.85
C ARG A 19 -4.03 5.42 -3.88
N LEU A 20 -3.52 6.51 -4.46
CA LEU A 20 -3.28 7.74 -3.73
C LEU A 20 -4.63 8.38 -3.35
N GLN A 21 -4.83 8.62 -2.07
CA GLN A 21 -6.03 9.26 -1.54
C GLN A 21 -5.67 10.30 -0.48
N THR A 22 -6.57 11.24 -0.23
CA THR A 22 -6.44 12.16 0.90
C THR A 22 -7.11 11.53 2.11
N HIS A 23 -6.35 11.39 3.19
CA HIS A 23 -6.87 10.90 4.45
C HIS A 23 -7.93 11.88 5.00
N PRO A 24 -9.16 11.43 5.30
CA PRO A 24 -10.28 12.32 5.63
C PRO A 24 -10.06 13.16 6.90
N LEU A 25 -9.43 12.58 7.93
CA LEU A 25 -9.17 13.28 9.20
C LEU A 25 -7.82 14.01 9.22
N LEU A 26 -6.74 13.34 8.82
CA LEU A 26 -5.38 13.88 8.86
C LEU A 26 -5.07 14.89 7.75
N GLN A 27 -5.90 14.97 6.70
CA GLN A 27 -5.68 15.80 5.50
C GLN A 27 -4.32 15.55 4.82
N ARG A 28 -3.73 14.37 5.01
CA ARG A 28 -2.46 13.93 4.41
C ARG A 28 -2.71 13.00 3.24
N LYS A 29 -1.76 12.93 2.30
CA LYS A 29 -1.77 11.94 1.23
C LYS A 29 -1.37 10.58 1.79
N VAL A 30 -2.15 9.56 1.48
CA VAL A 30 -1.91 8.17 1.88
C VAL A 30 -2.17 7.25 0.70
N TYR A 31 -1.46 6.13 0.64
CA TYR A 31 -1.77 5.04 -0.29
C TYR A 31 -2.67 4.03 0.42
N GLY A 32 -3.73 3.60 -0.25
CA GLY A 32 -4.61 2.54 0.26
C GLY A 32 -4.96 1.52 -0.81
N VAL A 33 -5.16 0.27 -0.37
CA VAL A 33 -5.63 -0.86 -1.17
C VAL A 33 -6.60 -1.69 -0.32
N CYS A 34 -7.66 -2.22 -0.93
CA CYS A 34 -8.67 -3.02 -0.23
C CYS A 34 -9.34 -3.98 -1.22
N GLN A 35 -8.65 -5.06 -1.58
CA GLN A 35 -9.10 -6.06 -2.57
C GLN A 35 -9.36 -7.42 -1.90
N VAL A 36 -10.19 -7.45 -0.86
CA VAL A 36 -10.38 -8.66 -0.03
C VAL A 36 -11.35 -9.69 -0.62
N LEU A 37 -12.03 -9.37 -1.72
CA LEU A 37 -13.00 -10.24 -2.40
C LEU A 37 -12.42 -11.00 -3.59
N ARG A 38 -11.11 -10.92 -3.83
CA ARG A 38 -10.45 -11.65 -4.92
C ARG A 38 -9.45 -12.63 -4.34
N GLU A 39 -9.41 -13.84 -4.91
CA GLU A 39 -8.50 -14.91 -4.47
C GLU A 39 -7.03 -14.54 -4.70
N GLN A 40 -6.73 -13.87 -5.82
CA GLN A 40 -5.39 -13.47 -6.21
C GLN A 40 -5.23 -11.96 -6.03
N ASN A 41 -4.38 -11.57 -5.09
CA ASN A 41 -4.03 -10.18 -4.80
C ASN A 41 -2.52 -10.02 -4.84
N ASP A 42 -2.00 -9.49 -5.95
CA ASP A 42 -0.59 -9.15 -6.11
C ASP A 42 -0.45 -7.66 -6.48
N ASN A 43 -0.74 -6.81 -5.49
CA ASN A 43 -0.79 -5.36 -5.67
C ASN A 43 0.56 -4.75 -5.26
N TRP A 44 1.36 -4.34 -6.23
CA TRP A 44 2.64 -3.67 -6.00
C TRP A 44 2.49 -2.15 -5.87
N LEU A 45 3.21 -1.56 -4.91
CA LEU A 45 3.41 -0.12 -4.78
C LEU A 45 4.91 0.14 -4.77
N PHE A 46 5.38 0.88 -5.76
CA PHE A 46 6.77 1.29 -5.84
C PHE A 46 6.94 2.65 -5.16
N GLY A 47 7.91 2.72 -4.26
CA GLY A 47 8.34 3.98 -3.66
C GLY A 47 9.20 4.80 -4.62
N PRO A 48 9.57 6.03 -4.24
CA PRO A 48 10.53 6.80 -5.02
C PRO A 48 11.89 6.10 -5.05
N ILE A 49 12.62 6.30 -6.15
CA ILE A 49 14.04 5.97 -6.23
C ILE A 49 14.79 6.88 -5.24
N VAL A 50 15.67 6.28 -4.44
CA VAL A 50 16.48 7.00 -3.46
C VAL A 50 17.94 6.85 -3.83
N GLU A 51 18.60 7.97 -4.16
CA GLU A 51 20.05 8.01 -4.38
C GLU A 51 20.78 7.82 -3.04
N LEU A 52 21.56 6.74 -2.93
CA LEU A 52 22.34 6.44 -1.72
C LEU A 52 23.48 7.44 -1.49
N ARG A 53 24.13 7.91 -2.57
CA ARG A 53 25.33 8.78 -2.50
C ARG A 53 26.37 8.18 -1.54
N GLU A 54 26.76 8.90 -0.50
CA GLU A 54 27.73 8.47 0.52
C GLU A 54 27.08 7.73 1.71
N ALA A 55 25.76 7.53 1.70
CA ALA A 55 25.07 6.86 2.79
C ALA A 55 25.36 5.36 2.78
N VAL A 56 25.81 4.84 3.93
CA VAL A 56 26.08 3.40 4.15
C VAL A 56 24.93 2.67 4.84
N LEU A 57 23.91 3.41 5.32
CA LEU A 57 22.74 2.89 6.01
C LEU A 57 21.51 3.73 5.67
N ILE A 58 20.40 3.06 5.32
CA ILE A 58 19.07 3.69 5.20
C ILE A 58 18.19 3.15 6.33
N THR A 59 17.45 4.05 6.99
CA THR A 59 16.34 3.69 7.88
C THR A 59 15.01 4.01 7.18
N ILE A 60 14.13 3.02 7.07
CA ILE A 60 12.81 3.18 6.45
C ILE A 60 11.75 3.12 7.54
N GLU A 61 11.06 4.23 7.78
CA GLU A 61 9.93 4.30 8.71
C GLU A 61 8.61 4.25 7.95
N ILE A 62 7.74 3.29 8.31
CA ILE A 62 6.42 3.12 7.70
C ILE A 62 5.38 3.13 8.81
N THR A 63 4.49 4.11 8.76
CA THR A 63 3.28 4.15 9.57
C THR A 63 2.10 3.69 8.72
N PHE A 64 1.44 2.61 9.12
CA PHE A 64 0.30 2.06 8.40
C PHE A 64 -0.83 1.65 9.34
N THR A 65 -2.02 1.47 8.78
CA THR A 65 -3.17 0.92 9.48
C THR A 65 -3.82 -0.16 8.63
N MET A 66 -4.31 -1.20 9.28
CA MET A 66 -4.93 -2.35 8.64
C MET A 66 -6.26 -2.65 9.31
N ARG A 67 -7.29 -2.91 8.51
CA ARG A 67 -8.59 -3.33 9.03
C ARG A 67 -8.57 -4.84 9.24
N LYS A 68 -9.18 -5.30 10.34
CA LYS A 68 -9.30 -6.73 10.59
C LYS A 68 -10.26 -7.35 9.58
N CYS A 69 -9.92 -8.51 9.04
CA CYS A 69 -10.74 -9.29 8.13
C CYS A 69 -12.10 -9.63 8.75
N ALA A 70 -12.13 -9.92 10.06
CA ALA A 70 -13.35 -10.17 10.82
C ALA A 70 -14.32 -8.98 10.87
N GLU A 71 -13.86 -7.76 10.58
CA GLU A 71 -14.70 -6.56 10.50
C GLU A 71 -15.27 -6.33 9.08
N HIS A 72 -14.93 -7.18 8.11
CA HIS A 72 -15.48 -7.07 6.77
C HIS A 72 -16.95 -7.52 6.75
N PRO A 73 -17.87 -6.73 6.18
CA PRO A 73 -19.31 -7.06 6.22
C PRO A 73 -19.69 -8.24 5.32
N ASP A 74 -18.87 -8.53 4.32
CA ASP A 74 -19.07 -9.68 3.42
C ASP A 74 -18.28 -10.89 3.93
N PRO A 75 -18.93 -12.00 4.31
CA PRO A 75 -18.26 -13.21 4.78
C PRO A 75 -17.40 -13.87 3.70
N ALA A 76 -17.66 -13.65 2.41
CA ALA A 76 -16.81 -14.16 1.32
C ALA A 76 -15.39 -13.57 1.39
N ALA A 77 -15.23 -12.38 1.95
CA ALA A 77 -13.92 -11.78 2.13
C ALA A 77 -13.02 -12.58 3.09
N LEU A 78 -13.59 -13.34 4.03
CA LEU A 78 -12.81 -14.11 5.01
C LEU A 78 -11.93 -15.18 4.34
N GLY A 79 -12.32 -15.67 3.16
CA GLY A 79 -11.55 -16.67 2.42
C GLY A 79 -10.29 -16.12 1.72
N HIS A 80 -10.21 -14.80 1.49
CA HIS A 80 -9.15 -14.19 0.67
C HIS A 80 -8.51 -12.96 1.31
N CYS A 81 -9.05 -12.47 2.42
CA CYS A 81 -8.53 -11.34 3.16
C CYS A 81 -7.20 -11.70 3.84
N GLN A 82 -6.24 -10.77 3.77
CA GLN A 82 -4.92 -10.90 4.38
C GLN A 82 -4.70 -9.74 5.35
N GLU A 83 -4.13 -10.05 6.51
CA GLU A 83 -3.77 -9.07 7.54
C GLU A 83 -2.23 -8.90 7.63
N ALA A 84 -1.56 -8.86 6.47
CA ALA A 84 -0.12 -8.70 6.37
C ALA A 84 0.27 -7.69 5.28
N LEU A 85 1.35 -6.95 5.54
CA LEU A 85 2.01 -6.06 4.57
C LEU A 85 3.44 -6.53 4.39
N GLN A 86 3.84 -6.76 3.13
CA GLN A 86 5.22 -7.06 2.79
C GLN A 86 5.92 -5.80 2.31
N ILE A 87 7.14 -5.58 2.81
CA ILE A 87 8.00 -4.46 2.44
C ILE A 87 9.28 -5.05 1.87
N LEU A 88 9.59 -4.66 0.64
CA LEU A 88 10.75 -5.14 -0.11
C LEU A 88 11.61 -3.93 -0.48
N VAL A 89 12.92 -4.09 -0.37
CA VAL A 89 13.91 -3.09 -0.75
C VAL A 89 14.83 -3.74 -1.77
N PHE A 90 15.03 -3.05 -2.90
CA PHE A 90 15.96 -3.47 -3.94
C PHE A 90 16.95 -2.34 -4.17
N GLN A 91 18.24 -2.69 -4.21
CA GLN A 91 19.32 -1.78 -4.55
C GLN A 91 19.78 -2.10 -5.98
N ALA A 92 19.86 -1.06 -6.80
CA ALA A 92 20.29 -1.16 -8.18
C ALA A 92 21.27 -0.04 -8.50
N ASP A 93 22.09 -0.29 -9.52
CA ASP A 93 22.90 0.70 -10.22
C ASP A 93 22.05 1.57 -11.18
N ASP A 94 22.61 2.69 -11.62
CA ASP A 94 21.88 3.74 -12.35
C ASP A 94 21.24 3.23 -13.64
N MET A 95 21.94 2.34 -14.38
CA MET A 95 21.43 1.74 -15.62
C MET A 95 20.15 0.92 -15.42
N VAL A 96 20.02 0.24 -14.28
CA VAL A 96 18.83 -0.57 -13.96
C VAL A 96 17.69 0.36 -13.53
N THR A 97 18.01 1.38 -12.75
CA THR A 97 17.08 2.40 -12.27
C THR A 97 16.39 3.15 -13.42
N GLU A 98 17.13 3.53 -14.46
CA GLU A 98 16.60 4.21 -15.65
C GLU A 98 15.55 3.36 -16.39
N HIS A 99 15.73 2.04 -16.44
CA HIS A 99 14.77 1.12 -17.05
C HIS A 99 13.46 1.03 -16.24
N PHE A 100 13.54 1.12 -14.91
CA PHE A 100 12.35 1.13 -14.06
C PHE A 100 11.61 2.47 -14.12
N ASP A 101 12.29 3.62 -14.17
CA ASP A 101 11.63 4.92 -14.31
C ASP A 101 10.89 5.02 -15.66
N TYR A 102 11.51 4.57 -16.76
CA TYR A 102 10.90 4.55 -18.10
C TYR A 102 9.60 3.74 -18.16
N ASN A 103 9.55 2.57 -17.52
CA ASN A 103 8.36 1.70 -17.52
C ASN A 103 7.28 2.16 -16.53
N SER A 104 7.57 3.17 -15.69
CA SER A 104 6.65 3.67 -14.66
C SER A 104 5.89 4.95 -15.06
N ARG A 105 6.26 5.57 -16.20
CA ARG A 105 5.57 6.71 -16.82
C ARG A 105 4.56 6.28 -17.87
#